data_AF-A0A957QM87-F1
#
_entry.id   AF-A0A957QM87-F1
#
_cell.length_a   1.000
_cell.length_b   1.000
_cell.length_c   1.000
_cell.angle_alpha   90.00
_cell.angle_beta   90.00
_cell.angle_gamma   90.00
#
_symmetry.space_group_name_H-M   'P 1'
#
loop_
_entity.id
_entity.type
_entity.pdbx_description
1 polymer ?
#
loop_
_entity_poly.entity_id
_entity_poly.type
_entity_poly.pdbx_seq_one_letter_code
_entity_poly.pdbx_strand_id
1 'polypeptide(L)'
;MSDSFADKLNRLFSSITKPNGEEYSAEEIQVATGKAITSSYIYRLRVGKSTNPTIDKVKVLADFFGIDPGYFLTDEETEPVPDPQRLITSMALRSSSIDLQTIEQMLLMIQSLREEKDKTES
;
A
#
# COMPACT_ATOMS: atom_id res chain seq x y z
N MET A 1 12.93 13.35 14.52
CA MET A 1 12.22 12.42 15.41
C MET A 1 11.91 11.20 14.57
N SER A 2 12.10 9.98 15.07
CA SER A 2 11.69 8.79 14.32
C SER A 2 10.16 8.72 14.23
N ASP A 3 9.63 8.41 13.05
CA ASP A 3 8.19 8.28 12.85
C ASP A 3 7.65 7.09 13.66
N SER A 4 6.53 7.30 14.37
CA SER A 4 5.88 6.20 15.09
C SER A 4 5.23 5.22 14.12
N PHE A 5 4.91 4.01 14.60
CA PHE A 5 4.14 3.05 13.80
C PHE A 5 2.81 3.65 13.31
N ALA A 6 2.18 4.48 14.13
CA ALA A 6 0.93 5.14 13.79
C ALA A 6 1.12 6.14 12.64
N ASP A 7 2.19 6.94 12.67
CA ASP A 7 2.51 7.93 11.63
C ASP A 7 2.76 7.24 10.29
N LYS A 8 3.60 6.20 10.30
CA LYS A 8 3.89 5.38 9.13
C LYS A 8 2.65 4.72 8.56
N LEU A 9 1.79 4.18 9.42
CA LEU A 9 0.54 3.57 8.99
C LEU A 9 -0.39 4.61 8.36
N ASN A 10 -0.57 5.76 9.01
CA ASN A 10 -1.42 6.82 8.48
C ASN A 10 -0.91 7.36 7.13
N ARG A 11 0.42 7.43 6.94
CA ARG A 11 1.01 7.77 5.63
C ARG A 11 0.61 6.77 4.54
N LEU A 12 0.58 5.47 4.84
CA LEU A 12 0.13 4.46 3.86
C LEU A 12 -1.35 4.61 3.50
N PHE A 13 -2.21 4.93 4.47
CA PHE A 13 -3.62 5.18 4.21
C PHE A 13 -3.84 6.38 3.28
N SER A 14 -3.03 7.44 3.41
CA SER A 14 -3.13 8.64 2.59
C SER A 14 -2.43 8.53 1.23
N SER A 15 -1.36 7.72 1.13
CA SER A 15 -0.59 7.58 -0.11
C SER A 15 -1.07 6.46 -1.03
N ILE A 16 -1.64 5.38 -0.47
CA ILE A 16 -2.10 4.21 -1.23
C ILE A 16 -3.62 4.13 -1.10
N THR A 17 -4.29 4.83 -1.99
CA THR A 17 -5.75 4.98 -2.01
C THR A 17 -6.42 4.00 -2.97
N LYS A 18 -7.74 3.88 -2.83
CA LYS A 18 -8.60 3.21 -3.82
C LYS A 18 -8.51 3.90 -5.19
N PRO A 19 -9.01 3.27 -6.27
CA PRO A 19 -9.08 3.89 -7.61
C PRO A 19 -9.90 5.19 -7.65
N ASN A 20 -10.83 5.38 -6.71
CA ASN A 20 -11.62 6.61 -6.58
C ASN A 20 -10.92 7.71 -5.76
N GLY A 21 -9.67 7.49 -5.32
CA GLY A 21 -8.88 8.45 -4.55
C GLY A 21 -9.19 8.48 -3.05
N GLU A 22 -10.13 7.66 -2.56
CA GLU A 22 -10.44 7.60 -1.13
C GLU A 22 -9.49 6.65 -0.38
N GLU A 23 -9.21 6.96 0.89
CA GLU A 23 -8.51 6.03 1.78
C GLU A 23 -9.29 4.72 1.93
N TYR A 24 -8.56 3.62 2.11
CA TYR A 24 -9.18 2.37 2.55
C TYR A 24 -9.77 2.52 3.95
N SER A 25 -10.94 1.95 4.19
CA SER A 25 -11.51 1.85 5.53
C SER A 25 -10.89 0.69 6.30
N ALA A 26 -10.89 0.76 7.63
CA ALA A 26 -10.41 -0.34 8.47
C ALA A 26 -11.25 -1.63 8.28
N GLU A 27 -12.51 -1.49 7.88
CA GLU A 27 -13.42 -2.60 7.56
C GLU A 27 -13.07 -3.25 6.22
N GLU A 28 -12.76 -2.45 5.20
CA GLU A 28 -12.29 -2.93 3.89
C GLU A 28 -11.01 -3.74 4.04
N ILE A 29 -10.03 -3.26 4.83
CA ILE A 29 -8.78 -3.99 5.09
C ILE A 29 -9.05 -5.28 5.87
N GLN A 30 -9.93 -5.26 6.87
CA GLN A 30 -10.31 -6.47 7.60
C GLN A 30 -10.89 -7.53 6.64
N VAL A 31 -11.76 -7.13 5.72
CA VAL A 31 -12.34 -8.05 4.72
C VAL A 31 -11.27 -8.56 3.76
N ALA A 32 -10.46 -7.66 3.19
CA ALA A 32 -9.43 -8.00 2.21
C ALA A 32 -8.33 -8.93 2.77
N THR A 33 -8.05 -8.84 4.07
CA THR A 33 -7.07 -9.69 4.76
C THR A 33 -7.68 -10.99 5.31
N GLY A 34 -8.94 -11.31 4.99
CA GLY A 34 -9.61 -12.50 5.50
C GLY A 34 -9.77 -12.51 7.02
N LYS A 35 -9.94 -11.33 7.63
CA LYS A 35 -10.00 -11.10 9.09
C LYS A 35 -8.69 -11.43 9.83
N ALA A 36 -7.57 -11.54 9.12
CA ALA A 36 -6.27 -11.69 9.76
C ALA A 36 -5.93 -10.47 10.64
N ILE A 37 -6.46 -9.29 10.34
CA ILE A 37 -6.40 -8.12 11.21
C ILE A 37 -7.80 -7.49 11.34
N THR A 38 -8.20 -7.08 12.55
CA THR A 38 -9.53 -6.54 12.79
C THR A 38 -9.59 -5.02 12.62
N SER A 39 -10.75 -4.49 12.22
CA SER A 39 -10.96 -3.05 12.03
C SER A 39 -10.69 -2.25 13.31
N SER A 40 -11.17 -2.75 14.46
CA SER A 40 -10.92 -2.14 15.76
C SER A 40 -9.44 -2.13 16.14
N TYR A 41 -8.65 -3.14 15.71
CA TYR A 41 -7.22 -3.15 15.96
C TYR A 41 -6.47 -2.17 15.07
N ILE A 42 -6.83 -2.10 13.78
CA ILE A 42 -6.31 -1.09 12.84
C ILE A 42 -6.55 0.32 13.39
N TYR A 43 -7.75 0.63 13.86
CA TYR A 43 -8.04 1.93 14.46
C TYR A 43 -7.12 2.23 15.65
N ARG A 44 -6.94 1.26 16.57
CA ARG A 44 -6.01 1.42 17.71
C ARG A 44 -4.57 1.66 17.29
N LEU A 45 -4.11 1.04 16.20
CA LEU A 45 -2.78 1.27 15.63
C LEU A 45 -2.68 2.70 15.06
N ARG A 46 -3.67 3.14 14.27
CA ARG A 46 -3.69 4.48 13.65
C ARG A 46 -3.69 5.63 14.65
N VAL A 47 -4.32 5.44 15.81
CA VAL A 47 -4.36 6.46 16.89
C VAL A 47 -3.25 6.27 17.94
N GLY A 48 -2.32 5.33 17.73
CA GLY A 48 -1.22 5.07 18.66
C GLY A 48 -1.61 4.43 19.99
N LYS A 49 -2.86 3.97 20.16
CA LYS A 49 -3.30 3.20 21.35
C LYS A 49 -2.70 1.80 21.40
N SER A 50 -2.30 1.27 20.25
CA SER A 50 -1.47 0.08 20.13
C SER A 50 -0.24 0.47 19.33
N THR A 51 0.96 0.24 19.86
CA THR A 51 2.21 0.67 19.24
C THR A 51 3.10 -0.48 18.79
N ASN A 52 2.87 -1.69 19.33
CA ASN A 52 3.70 -2.85 19.06
C ASN A 52 2.86 -4.03 18.50
N PRO A 53 2.45 -3.97 17.22
CA PRO A 53 1.84 -5.12 16.56
C PRO A 53 2.82 -6.28 16.42
N THR A 54 2.30 -7.51 16.41
CA THR A 54 3.14 -8.68 16.13
C THR A 54 3.66 -8.63 14.69
N ILE A 55 4.79 -9.26 14.43
CA ILE A 55 5.39 -9.33 13.08
C ILE A 55 4.37 -9.84 12.05
N ASP A 56 3.54 -10.80 12.40
CA ASP A 56 2.50 -11.32 11.51
C ASP A 56 1.48 -10.25 11.11
N LYS A 57 1.08 -9.35 12.03
CA LYS A 57 0.16 -8.25 11.70
C LYS A 57 0.84 -7.17 10.87
N VAL A 58 2.13 -6.91 11.11
CA VAL A 58 2.94 -6.00 10.28
C VAL A 58 3.00 -6.52 8.85
N LYS A 59 3.30 -7.82 8.67
CA LYS A 59 3.31 -8.46 7.35
C LYS A 59 1.96 -8.35 6.67
N VAL A 60 0.86 -8.71 7.34
CA VAL A 60 -0.49 -8.60 6.78
C VAL A 60 -0.80 -7.18 6.29
N LEU A 61 -0.42 -6.14 7.04
CA LEU A 61 -0.61 -4.75 6.61
C LEU A 61 0.30 -4.38 5.43
N ALA A 62 1.58 -4.75 5.48
CA ALA A 62 2.53 -4.49 4.40
C ALA A 62 2.10 -5.19 3.09
N ASP A 63 1.61 -6.41 3.20
CA ASP A 63 1.06 -7.22 2.10
C ASP A 63 -0.18 -6.57 1.49
N PHE A 64 -1.08 -6.04 2.33
CA PHE A 64 -2.26 -5.33 1.86
C PHE A 64 -1.91 -4.07 1.06
N PHE A 65 -0.94 -3.29 1.54
CA PHE A 65 -0.48 -2.05 0.91
C PHE A 65 0.57 -2.30 -0.20
N GLY A 66 1.06 -3.53 -0.37
CA GLY A 66 2.04 -3.87 -1.40
C GLY A 66 3.43 -3.27 -1.16
N ILE A 67 3.83 -3.09 0.10
CA ILE A 67 5.15 -2.54 0.50
C ILE A 67 6.01 -3.60 1.22
N ASP A 68 7.30 -3.32 1.41
CA ASP A 68 8.16 -4.16 2.25
C ASP A 68 7.82 -3.97 3.75
N PRO A 69 7.68 -5.05 4.55
CA PRO A 69 7.36 -4.94 5.98
C PRO A 69 8.44 -4.23 6.80
N GLY A 70 9.68 -4.18 6.30
CA GLY A 70 10.80 -3.42 6.87
C GLY A 70 10.53 -1.93 6.98
N TYR A 71 9.65 -1.36 6.14
CA TYR A 71 9.20 0.05 6.26
C TYR A 71 8.71 0.39 7.68
N PHE A 72 8.00 -0.53 8.34
CA PHE A 72 7.53 -0.30 9.71
C PHE A 72 8.65 -0.42 10.75
N LEU A 73 9.76 -1.08 10.42
CA LEU A 73 10.84 -1.45 11.33
C LEU A 73 12.09 -0.56 11.22
N THR A 74 12.22 0.23 10.14
CA THR A 74 13.36 1.13 9.90
C THR A 74 13.12 2.52 10.49
N ASP A 75 14.06 3.11 11.23
CA ASP A 75 13.91 4.48 11.76
C ASP A 75 14.17 5.58 10.71
N GLU A 76 14.58 5.22 9.49
CA GLU A 76 14.77 6.17 8.40
C GLU A 76 13.44 6.61 7.77
N GLU A 77 13.40 7.86 7.28
CA GLU A 77 12.37 8.38 6.37
C GLU A 77 12.45 7.65 5.01
N THR A 78 12.15 6.36 5.01
CA THR A 78 11.92 5.60 3.79
C THR A 78 10.54 5.98 3.27
N GLU A 79 10.47 6.64 2.11
CA GLU A 79 9.20 6.76 1.38
C GLU A 79 8.62 5.34 1.16
N PRO A 80 7.30 5.13 1.29
CA PRO A 80 6.69 3.84 1.02
C PRO A 80 6.80 3.56 -0.48
N VAL A 81 7.87 2.88 -0.88
CA VAL A 81 8.07 2.45 -2.27
C VAL A 81 7.17 1.22 -2.48
N PRO A 82 6.12 1.31 -3.30
CA PRO A 82 5.31 0.16 -3.62
C PRO A 82 6.19 -0.84 -4.35
N ASP A 83 6.25 -2.09 -3.87
CA ASP A 83 7.02 -3.14 -4.55
C ASP A 83 6.25 -3.53 -5.82
N PRO A 84 6.77 -3.26 -7.03
CA PRO A 84 6.06 -3.52 -8.27
C PRO A 84 5.65 -4.98 -8.42
N GLN A 85 6.44 -5.93 -7.92
CA GLN A 85 6.14 -7.37 -8.02
C GLN A 85 4.96 -7.76 -7.12
N ARG A 86 4.87 -7.13 -5.94
CA ARG A 86 3.76 -7.34 -4.99
C ARG A 86 2.49 -6.64 -5.46
N LEU A 87 2.63 -5.51 -6.12
CA LEU A 87 1.51 -4.79 -6.74
C LEU A 87 0.89 -5.61 -7.86
N ILE A 88 1.70 -6.19 -8.76
CA ILE A 88 1.21 -7.09 -9.82
C ILE A 88 0.53 -8.33 -9.21
N THR A 89 1.10 -8.92 -8.17
CA THR A 89 0.53 -10.11 -7.51
C THR A 89 -0.78 -9.78 -6.80
N SER A 90 -0.86 -8.65 -6.08
CA SER A 90 -2.10 -8.24 -5.41
C SER A 90 -3.17 -7.77 -6.40
N MET A 91 -2.80 -7.14 -7.51
CA MET A 91 -3.70 -6.84 -8.63
C MET A 91 -4.20 -8.13 -9.30
N ALA A 92 -3.33 -9.10 -9.56
CA ALA A 92 -3.70 -10.38 -10.16
C ALA A 92 -4.65 -11.21 -9.27
N LEU A 93 -4.46 -11.16 -7.95
CA LEU A 93 -5.37 -11.79 -6.99
C LEU A 93 -6.68 -11.03 -6.80
N ARG A 94 -6.69 -9.71 -7.04
CA ARG A 94 -7.90 -8.86 -7.09
C ARG A 94 -8.60 -8.94 -8.46
N SER A 95 -7.89 -9.39 -9.52
CA SER A 95 -8.39 -9.49 -10.89
C SER A 95 -9.03 -10.85 -11.14
N SER A 96 -10.21 -11.06 -10.58
CA SER A 96 -11.23 -11.76 -11.35
C SER A 96 -11.88 -10.86 -12.42
N SER A 97 -11.51 -9.56 -12.52
CA SER A 97 -12.09 -8.59 -13.47
C SER A 97 -11.14 -7.55 -14.09
N ILE A 98 -9.81 -7.72 -14.12
CA ILE A 98 -8.96 -6.83 -14.94
C ILE A 98 -8.90 -7.42 -16.35
N ASP A 99 -9.56 -6.75 -17.29
CA ASP A 99 -9.56 -7.17 -18.68
C ASP A 99 -8.25 -6.76 -19.39
N LEU A 100 -7.94 -7.45 -20.48
CA LEU A 100 -6.69 -7.28 -21.21
C LEU A 100 -6.52 -5.85 -21.76
N GLN A 101 -7.61 -5.15 -22.07
CA GLN A 101 -7.57 -3.76 -22.53
C GLN A 101 -7.07 -2.82 -21.45
N THR A 102 -7.48 -3.02 -20.20
CA THR A 102 -7.03 -2.18 -19.09
C THR A 102 -5.51 -2.31 -18.88
N ILE A 103 -4.96 -3.52 -19.05
CA ILE A 103 -3.51 -3.76 -18.97
C ILE A 103 -2.78 -3.06 -20.13
N GLU A 104 -3.31 -3.12 -21.35
CA GLU A 104 -2.75 -2.41 -22.50
C GLU A 104 -2.74 -0.89 -22.29
N GLN A 105 -3.83 -0.32 -21.78
CA GLN A 105 -3.94 1.12 -21.53
C GLN A 105 -2.97 1.59 -20.45
N MET A 106 -2.78 0.80 -19.38
CA MET A 106 -1.78 1.12 -18.35
C MET A 106 -0.35 1.05 -18.89
N LEU A 107 -0.03 0.06 -19.73
CA LEU A 107 1.28 -0.05 -20.36
C LEU A 107 1.58 1.15 -21.25
N LEU A 108 0.59 1.60 -22.04
CA LEU A 108 0.72 2.79 -22.88
C LEU A 108 0.93 4.07 -22.04
N MET A 109 0.23 4.21 -20.92
CA MET A 109 0.40 5.35 -20.03
C MET A 109 1.77 5.38 -19.33
N ILE A 110 2.32 4.22 -18.95
CA ILE A 110 3.66 4.15 -18.38
C ILE A 110 4.74 4.47 -19.42
N GLN A 111 4.55 4.03 -20.67
CA GLN A 111 5.45 4.33 -21.77
C GLN A 111 5.48 5.83 -22.08
N SER A 112 4.32 6.48 -22.15
CA SER A 112 4.26 7.93 -22.42
C SER A 112 4.94 8.76 -21.31
N LEU A 113 4.79 8.36 -20.05
CA LEU A 113 5.46 9.02 -18.92
C LEU A 113 6.99 8.87 -18.95
N ARG A 114 7.49 7.75 -19.49
CA ARG A 114 8.95 7.54 -19.65
C ARG A 114 9.50 8.42 -20.76
N GLU A 115 8.81 8.52 -21.89
CA GLU A 115 9.22 9.36 -23.03
C GLU A 115 9.20 10.86 -22.72
N GLU A 116 8.31 11.31 -21.82
CA GLU A 116 8.25 12.71 -21.40
C GLU A 116 9.44 13.09 -20.49
N LYS A 117 9.89 12.16 -19.64
CA LYS A 117 11.07 12.35 -18.79
C LYS A 117 12.37 12.41 -19.59
N ASP A 118 12.55 11.54 -20.59
CA ASP A 118 13.76 11.54 -21.43
C ASP A 118 13.93 12.84 -22.25
N LYS A 119 12.83 13.56 -22.54
CA LYS A 119 12.87 14.86 -23.24
C LYS A 119 13.18 16.05 -22.34
N THR A 120 12.99 15.92 -21.03
CA THR A 120 13.26 17.02 -20.08
C THR A 120 14.69 16.98 -19.53
N GLU A 121 15.43 15.88 -19.75
CA GLU A 121 16.82 15.68 -19.30
C GLU A 121 17.87 15.77 -20.43
N SER A 122 17.49 16.17 -21.66
CA SER A 122 18.41 16.46 -22.80
C SER A 122 18.56 17.94 -23.10
#